data_AF-A0A1Y3AR56-F1
#
_entry.id   AF-A0A1Y3AR56-F1
#
_cell.length_a   1.000
_cell.length_b   1.000
_cell.length_c   1.000
_cell.angle_alpha   90.00
_cell.angle_beta   90.00
_cell.angle_gamma   90.00
#
_symmetry.space_group_name_H-M   'P 1'
#
loop_
_entity.id
_entity.type
_entity.pdbx_description
1 polymer ?
#
loop_
_entity_poly.entity_id
_entity_poly.type
_entity_poly.pdbx_seq_one_letter_code
_entity_poly.pdbx_strand_id
1 'polypeptide(L)'
;MIELRGPKAYAVGLEVITVSVLNQNSSNYFQRKDSGSFRSGCTYLRLKSIPTGTYQIIPSTFLPGQVGPFFLYVHSTHPVKLTKIK
;
A
#
# COMPACT_ATOMS: atom_id res chain seq x y z
N MET A 1 -9.10 0.88 0.86
CA MET A 1 -8.36 -0.15 1.62
C MET A 1 -7.44 -0.85 0.65
N ILE A 2 -6.19 -1.09 1.05
CA ILE A 2 -5.22 -1.81 0.21
C ILE A 2 -4.89 -3.10 0.96
N GLU A 3 -4.96 -4.23 0.28
CA GLU A 3 -4.67 -5.55 0.82
C GLU A 3 -3.52 -6.19 0.03
N LEU A 4 -2.57 -6.77 0.75
CA LEU A 4 -1.44 -7.51 0.19
C LEU A 4 -1.51 -8.96 0.66
N ARG A 5 -1.54 -9.90 -0.29
CA ARG A 5 -1.44 -11.34 -0.04
C ARG A 5 -0.18 -11.89 -0.69
N GLY A 6 0.63 -12.61 0.06
CA GLY A 6 1.83 -13.31 -0.40
C GLY A 6 1.91 -14.74 0.16
N PRO A 7 3.06 -15.41 0.02
CA PRO A 7 3.25 -16.74 0.57
C PRO A 7 3.13 -16.74 2.10
N LYS A 8 2.44 -17.73 2.67
CA LYS A 8 2.26 -17.84 4.14
C LYS A 8 3.61 -17.90 4.90
N ALA A 9 4.65 -18.45 4.28
CA ALA A 9 5.99 -18.52 4.85
C ALA A 9 6.67 -17.14 5.00
N TYR A 10 6.19 -16.10 4.32
CA TYR A 10 6.81 -14.78 4.34
C TYR A 10 5.99 -13.81 5.20
N ALA A 11 6.70 -13.04 6.02
CA ALA A 11 6.13 -11.87 6.66
C ALA A 11 6.10 -10.73 5.65
N VAL A 12 4.91 -10.24 5.32
CA VAL A 12 4.65 -9.23 4.30
C VAL A 12 4.18 -7.92 4.92
N GLY A 13 4.56 -6.81 4.28
CA GLY A 13 4.25 -5.45 4.65
C GLY A 13 3.96 -4.62 3.40
N LEU A 14 3.23 -3.52 3.57
CA LEU A 14 3.07 -2.55 2.49
C LEU A 14 3.21 -1.13 3.00
N GLU A 15 3.79 -0.28 2.16
CA GLU A 15 3.93 1.15 2.38
C GLU A 15 3.23 1.93 1.26
N VAL A 16 2.64 3.06 1.61
CA VAL A 16 2.02 4.01 0.69
C VAL A 16 2.68 5.36 0.87
N ILE A 17 3.20 5.90 -0.23
CA ILE A 17 3.89 7.19 -0.27
C ILE A 17 3.11 8.14 -1.17
N THR A 18 2.90 9.36 -0.71
CA THR A 18 2.30 10.41 -1.51
C THR A 18 3.32 10.96 -2.50
N VAL A 19 3.00 10.90 -3.79
CA VAL A 19 3.83 11.45 -4.87
C VAL A 19 3.40 12.89 -5.17
N SER A 20 2.10 13.09 -5.36
CA SER A 20 1.50 14.41 -5.57
C SER A 20 0.06 14.42 -5.11
N VAL A 21 -0.41 15.52 -4.53
CA VAL A 21 -1.81 15.70 -4.10
C VAL A 21 -2.27 17.09 -4.46
N LEU A 22 -3.56 17.23 -4.76
CA LEU A 22 -4.16 18.53 -5.10
C LEU A 22 -4.20 19.49 -3.90
N ASN A 23 -4.37 18.98 -2.68
CA ASN A 23 -4.45 19.79 -1.47
C ASN A 23 -3.67 19.15 -0.31
N GLN A 24 -2.50 19.70 0.00
CA GLN A 24 -1.64 19.27 1.11
C GLN A 24 -2.16 19.73 2.49
N ASN A 25 -3.03 20.74 2.53
CA ASN A 25 -3.63 21.23 3.77
C ASN A 25 -4.85 20.38 4.21
N SER A 26 -5.15 19.29 3.50
CA SER A 26 -6.22 18.37 3.88
C SER A 26 -5.89 17.70 5.22
N SER A 27 -6.86 17.59 6.13
CA SER A 27 -6.68 16.91 7.43
C SER A 27 -6.20 15.45 7.33
N ASN A 28 -6.46 14.78 6.20
CA ASN A 28 -6.05 13.38 5.97
C ASN A 28 -4.84 13.25 5.04
N TYR A 29 -4.16 14.37 4.77
CA TYR A 29 -2.88 14.35 4.10
C TYR A 29 -1.85 13.57 4.92
N PHE A 30 -0.99 12.83 4.22
CA PHE A 30 0.15 12.14 4.81
C PHE A 30 1.25 12.06 3.75
N GLN A 31 2.51 12.13 4.17
CA GLN A 31 3.62 11.88 3.25
C GLN A 31 3.83 10.39 3.03
N ARG A 32 3.66 9.59 4.10
CA ARG A 32 3.95 8.15 4.15
C ARG A 32 3.09 7.46 5.20
N LYS A 33 2.57 6.27 4.88
CA LYS A 33 1.86 5.36 5.80
C LYS A 33 2.17 3.92 5.44
N ASP A 34 2.21 3.05 6.43
CA ASP A 34 2.45 1.62 6.25
C ASP A 34 1.39 0.76 6.96
N SER A 35 1.39 -0.54 6.67
CA SER A 35 0.48 -1.51 7.29
C SER A 35 0.79 -1.85 8.75
N GLY A 36 1.83 -1.25 9.35
CA GLY A 36 2.38 -1.62 10.65
C GLY A 36 3.29 -2.84 10.55
N SER A 37 3.31 -3.64 11.62
CA SER A 37 4.14 -4.86 11.70
C SER A 37 3.89 -5.81 10.54
N PHE A 38 4.97 -6.34 9.96
CA PHE A 38 4.90 -7.35 8.91
C PHE A 38 4.18 -8.59 9.43
N ARG A 39 3.29 -9.17 8.62
CA ARG A 39 2.43 -10.30 9.01
C ARG A 39 2.57 -11.45 8.04
N SER A 40 2.46 -12.67 8.55
CA SER A 40 2.58 -13.90 7.76
C SER A 40 1.48 -13.97 6.69
N GLY A 41 1.88 -13.99 5.42
CA GLY A 41 1.02 -14.23 4.25
C GLY A 41 0.04 -13.13 3.87
N CYS A 42 -0.45 -12.30 4.80
CA CYS A 42 -1.44 -11.26 4.48
C CYS A 42 -1.33 -10.04 5.40
N THR A 43 -1.48 -8.85 4.83
CA THR A 43 -1.62 -7.59 5.56
C THR A 43 -2.53 -6.61 4.81
N TYR A 44 -3.02 -5.58 5.50
CA TYR A 44 -3.84 -4.54 4.88
C TYR A 44 -3.54 -3.16 5.48
N LEU A 45 -3.79 -2.12 4.68
CA LEU A 45 -3.74 -0.72 5.08
C LEU A 45 -5.07 -0.03 4.79
N ARG A 46 -5.67 0.55 5.84
CA ARG A 46 -6.90 1.33 5.71
C ARG A 46 -6.58 2.82 5.67
N LEU A 47 -6.81 3.41 4.51
CA LEU A 47 -6.76 4.85 4.28
C LEU A 47 -8.19 5.39 4.20
N LYS A 48 -8.53 6.36 5.04
CA LYS A 48 -9.85 7.01 5.07
C LYS A 48 -9.73 8.44 4.52
N SER A 49 -10.61 8.80 3.60
CA SER A 49 -10.80 10.17 3.10
C SER A 49 -9.51 10.89 2.73
N ILE A 50 -8.59 10.20 2.05
CA ILE A 50 -7.31 10.76 1.60
C ILE A 50 -7.54 11.76 0.46
N PRO A 51 -6.70 12.81 0.33
CA PRO A 51 -6.85 13.79 -0.73
C PRO A 51 -6.70 13.16 -2.12
N THR A 52 -7.27 13.79 -3.15
CA THR A 52 -7.06 13.34 -4.54
C THR A 52 -5.61 13.58 -4.94
N GLY A 53 -4.98 12.56 -5.52
CA GLY A 53 -3.57 12.60 -5.84
C GLY A 53 -3.02 11.31 -6.41
N THR A 54 -1.72 11.30 -6.67
CA THR A 54 -0.93 10.14 -7.07
C THR A 54 -0.20 9.58 -5.86
N TYR A 55 -0.33 8.28 -5.67
CA TYR A 55 0.25 7.54 -4.57
C TYR A 55 1.05 6.35 -5.11
N GLN A 56 2.18 6.07 -4.49
CA GLN A 56 2.98 4.89 -4.75
C GLN A 56 2.71 3.85 -3.68
N ILE A 57 2.45 2.61 -4.08
CA ILE A 57 2.26 1.47 -3.18
C ILE A 57 3.50 0.56 -3.32
N ILE A 58 4.15 0.27 -2.20
CA ILE A 58 5.38 -0.54 -2.14
C ILE A 58 5.09 -1.78 -1.30
N PRO A 59 4.77 -2.93 -1.91
CA PRO A 59 4.71 -4.21 -1.21
C PRO A 59 6.13 -4.75 -0.96
N SER A 60 6.37 -5.35 0.21
CA SER A 60 7.66 -5.93 0.54
C SER A 60 7.55 -7.12 1.51
N THR A 61 8.60 -7.92 1.55
CA THR A 61 8.85 -8.91 2.60
C THR A 61 9.72 -8.31 3.69
N PHE A 62 9.68 -8.90 4.89
CA PHE A 62 10.49 -8.42 6.02
C PHE A 62 11.99 -8.63 5.78
N LEU A 63 12.37 -9.79 5.22
CA LEU A 63 13.77 -10.10 4.88
C LEU A 63 14.02 -9.91 3.39
N PRO A 64 15.22 -9.44 3.00
CA PRO A 64 15.62 -9.38 1.60
C PRO A 64 15.81 -10.79 1.01
N GLY A 65 15.80 -10.90 -0.32
CA GLY A 65 16.04 -12.15 -1.04
C GLY A 65 14.88 -13.14 -1.06
N GLN A 66 13.75 -12.82 -0.42
CA GLN A 66 12.54 -13.64 -0.46
C GLN A 66 11.77 -13.42 -1.75
N VAL A 67 11.89 -14.35 -2.70
CA VAL A 67 11.22 -14.30 -4.00
C VAL A 67 9.95 -15.14 -3.96
N GLY A 68 8.81 -14.54 -4.30
CA GLY A 68 7.54 -15.24 -4.37
C GLY A 68 6.43 -14.42 -5.03
N PRO A 69 5.35 -15.07 -5.45
CA PRO A 69 4.20 -14.38 -6.02
C PRO A 69 3.43 -13.60 -4.95
N PHE A 70 2.75 -12.53 -5.35
CA PHE A 70 1.83 -11.81 -4.47
C PHE A 70 0.65 -11.24 -5.26
N PHE A 71 -0.43 -10.95 -4.54
CA PHE A 71 -1.58 -10.21 -5.03
C PHE A 71 -1.71 -8.90 -4.25
N LEU A 72 -1.98 -7.81 -4.97
CA LEU A 72 -2.30 -6.51 -4.39
C LEU A 72 -3.72 -6.14 -4.80
N TYR A 73 -4.60 -5.94 -3.81
CA TYR A 73 -5.98 -5.53 -4.03
C TYR A 73 -6.18 -4.10 -3.55
N VAL A 74 -6.77 -3.26 -4.40
CA VAL A 74 -7.13 -1.88 -4.06
C VAL A 74 -8.65 -1.75 -4.07
N HIS A 75 -9.22 -1.66 -2.87
CA HIS A 75 -10.65 -1.44 -2.66
C HIS A 75 -10.92 0.04 -2.48
N SER A 76 -11.77 0.60 -3.34
CA SER A 76 -12.13 2.01 -3.34
C SER A 76 -13.61 2.18 -3.66
N THR A 77 -14.22 3.25 -3.14
CA THR A 77 -15.57 3.67 -3.51
C THR A 77 -15.61 4.43 -4.84
N HIS A 78 -14.44 4.85 -5.34
CA HIS A 78 -14.28 5.55 -6.61
C HIS A 78 -13.30 4.78 -7.52
N PRO A 79 -13.42 4.89 -8.84
CA PRO A 79 -12.46 4.29 -9.77
C PRO A 79 -11.02 4.74 -9.46
N VAL A 80 -10.09 3.79 -9.50
CA VAL A 80 -8.66 4.04 -9.29
C VAL A 80 -7.90 3.56 -10.51
N LYS A 81 -7.04 4.41 -11.06
CA LYS A 81 -6.09 4.00 -12.10
C LYS A 81 -4.86 3.40 -11.43
N LEU A 82 -4.56 2.15 -11.75
CA LEU A 82 -3.36 1.46 -11.27
C LEU A 82 -2.37 1.28 -12.43
N THR A 83 -1.09 1.51 -12.16
CA THR A 83 -0.02 1.29 -13.13
C THR A 83 1.21 0.79 -12.38
N LYS A 84 1.80 -0.31 -12.89
CA LYS A 84 3.04 -0.84 -12.33
C LYS A 84 4.20 0.07 -12.75
N ILE A 85 4.97 0.53 -11.77
CA ILE A 85 6.17 1.34 -11.97
C ILE A 85 7.38 0.56 -11.45
N LYS A 86 8.21 0.06 -12.38
CA LYS A 86 9.28 -0.94 -12.18
C LYS A 86 8.79 -2.37 -12.02
#